data_AF-A0A350CFD4-F1
#
_entry.id   AF-A0A350CFD4-F1
#
_cell.length_a   1.000
_cell.length_b   1.000
_cell.length_c   1.000
_cell.angle_alpha   90.00
_cell.angle_beta   90.00
_cell.angle_gamma   90.00
#
_symmetry.space_group_name_H-M   'P 1'
#
loop_
_entity.id
_entity.type
_entity.pdbx_description
1 polymer ?
#
loop_
_entity_poly.entity_id
_entity_poly.type
_entity_poly.pdbx_seq_one_letter_code
_entity_poly.pdbx_strand_id
1 'polypeptide(L)' 'MRTNYVLIDYENVQPEVLSALDAQHFKVVVFVGASQNKLSFDTADALQKMGGRAEYVKIAGNGANALDFHIAFY' A
#
# COMPACT_ATOMS: atom_id res chain seq x y z
N MET A 1 11.47 -1.50 -19.56
CA MET A 1 10.52 -0.48 -19.06
C MET A 1 11.03 0.04 -17.72
N ARG A 2 10.78 1.31 -17.40
CA ARG A 2 11.10 1.89 -16.08
C ARG A 2 10.17 1.31 -15.02
N THR A 3 10.69 0.96 -13.85
CA THR A 3 9.88 0.59 -12.69
C THR A 3 9.26 1.85 -12.08
N ASN A 4 7.94 1.84 -11.91
CA ASN A 4 7.18 2.88 -11.24
C ASN A 4 6.79 2.37 -9.86
N TYR A 5 7.15 3.13 -8.82
CA TYR A 5 6.74 2.85 -7.46
C TYR A 5 5.45 3.62 -7.15
N VAL A 6 4.46 2.91 -6.59
CA VAL A 6 3.19 3.47 -6.15
C VAL A 6 3.09 3.27 -4.65
N LEU A 7 3.21 4.36 -3.91
CA LEU A 7 3.10 4.39 -2.45
C LEU A 7 1.66 4.80 -2.10
N ILE A 8 0.94 3.92 -1.42
CA ILE A 8 -0.48 4.11 -1.11
C ILE A 8 -0.62 4.35 0.39
N ASP A 9 -1.14 5.52 0.73
CA ASP A 9 -1.64 5.82 2.06
C ASP A 9 -3.03 5.20 2.21
N TYR A 10 -3.12 4.07 2.93
CA TYR A 10 -4.38 3.36 3.13
C TYR A 10 -5.29 4.03 4.16
N GLU A 11 -4.77 4.94 5.01
CA GLU A 11 -5.61 5.72 5.94
C GLU A 11 -6.44 6.74 5.18
N ASN A 12 -5.84 7.36 4.17
CA ASN A 12 -6.48 8.42 3.39
C ASN A 12 -7.21 7.89 2.15
N VAL A 13 -6.75 6.80 1.52
CA VAL A 13 -7.34 6.26 0.29
C VAL A 13 -7.45 4.74 0.34
N GLN A 14 -8.68 4.24 0.18
CA GLN A 14 -8.95 2.81 -0.03
C GLN A 14 -9.29 2.62 -1.51
N PRO A 15 -8.30 2.29 -2.37
CA PRO A 15 -8.50 2.38 -3.80
C PRO A 15 -9.43 1.26 -4.26
N GLU A 16 -10.54 1.64 -4.90
CA GLU A 16 -11.51 0.69 -5.46
C GLU A 16 -10.92 -0.14 -6.61
N VAL A 17 -9.82 0.32 -7.23
CA VAL A 17 -9.24 -0.30 -8.43
C VAL A 17 -7.72 -0.50 -8.31
N LEU A 18 -7.28 -1.22 -7.27
CA LEU A 18 -5.88 -1.69 -7.16
C LEU A 18 -5.47 -2.60 -8.32
N SER A 19 -6.44 -3.28 -8.95
CA SER A 19 -6.21 -4.15 -10.12
C SER A 19 -5.63 -3.41 -11.33
N ALA A 20 -5.83 -2.08 -11.44
CA ALA A 20 -5.22 -1.27 -12.50
C ALA A 20 -3.69 -1.20 -12.39
N LEU A 21 -3.13 -1.51 -11.22
CA LEU A 21 -1.69 -1.54 -10.97
C LEU A 21 -1.06 -2.90 -11.28
N ASP A 22 -1.81 -3.89 -11.77
CA ASP A 22 -1.31 -5.22 -12.12
C ASP A 22 -0.53 -5.28 -13.46
N ALA A 23 0.18 -4.21 -13.80
CA ALA A 23 1.15 -4.22 -14.89
C ALA A 23 2.55 -4.49 -14.31
N GLN A 24 3.36 -5.31 -14.99
CA GLN A 24 4.69 -5.76 -14.49
C GLN A 24 5.66 -4.64 -14.10
N HIS A 25 5.48 -3.42 -14.62
CA HIS A 25 6.36 -2.30 -14.36
C HIS A 25 6.00 -1.51 -13.09
N PHE A 26 4.90 -1.86 -12.41
CA PHE A 26 4.56 -1.28 -11.11
C PHE A 26 5.08 -2.13 -9.96
N LYS A 27 5.63 -1.44 -8.95
CA LYS A 27 5.78 -1.93 -7.58
C LYS A 27 4.86 -1.13 -6.68
N VAL A 28 4.05 -1.81 -5.88
CA VAL A 28 3.02 -1.20 -5.03
C VAL A 28 3.34 -1.45 -3.57
N VAL A 29 3.32 -0.39 -2.78
CA VAL A 29 3.59 -0.44 -1.34
C VAL A 29 2.42 0.21 -0.65
N VAL A 30 1.69 -0.56 0.13
CA VAL A 30 0.51 -0.08 0.85
C VAL A 30 0.86 0.14 2.31
N PHE A 31 0.84 1.40 2.71
CA PHE A 31 1.13 1.84 4.06
C PHE A 31 -0.15 1.77 4.89
N VAL A 32 -0.08 1.04 6.00
CA VAL A 32 -1.23 0.72 6.84
C VAL A 32 -0.99 1.28 8.24
N GLY A 33 -1.94 2.09 8.72
CA GLY A 33 -1.90 2.69 10.06
C GLY A 33 -1.75 1.66 11.18
N ALA A 34 -1.13 2.07 12.30
CA ALA A 34 -0.85 1.18 13.42
C ALA A 34 -2.13 0.60 14.07
N SER A 35 -3.21 1.38 14.08
CA SER A 35 -4.54 0.98 14.57
C SER A 35 -5.34 0.14 13.57
N GLN A 36 -4.93 0.11 12.29
CA GLN A 36 -5.63 -0.61 11.24
C GLN A 36 -5.33 -2.11 11.32
N ASN A 37 -6.31 -2.88 11.77
CA ASN A 37 -6.18 -4.32 12.02
C ASN A 37 -6.93 -5.19 11.00
N LYS A 38 -7.59 -4.56 10.02
CA LYS A 38 -8.39 -5.23 8.99
C LYS A 38 -8.15 -4.55 7.64
N LEU A 39 -8.21 -5.33 6.58
CA LEU A 39 -8.21 -4.86 5.20
C LEU A 39 -9.45 -5.42 4.50
N SER A 40 -9.93 -4.76 3.45
CA SER A 40 -10.98 -5.34 2.62
C SER A 40 -10.43 -6.58 1.90
N PHE A 41 -11.30 -7.56 1.66
CA PHE A 41 -10.94 -8.75 0.89
C PHE A 41 -10.44 -8.36 -0.51
N ASP A 42 -11.10 -7.40 -1.15
CA ASP A 42 -10.74 -6.95 -2.50
C ASP A 42 -9.33 -6.34 -2.56
N THR A 43 -8.93 -5.61 -1.51
CA THR A 43 -7.56 -5.09 -1.38
C THR A 43 -6.55 -6.23 -1.25
N ALA A 44 -6.87 -7.24 -0.43
CA ALA A 44 -6.03 -8.41 -0.24
C ALA A 44 -5.88 -9.23 -1.53
N ASP A 45 -6.99 -9.54 -2.19
CA ASP A 45 -7.03 -10.31 -3.43
C ASP A 45 -6.24 -9.60 -4.55
N ALA A 46 -6.42 -8.28 -4.72
CA ALA A 46 -5.71 -7.51 -5.72
C ALA A 46 -4.18 -7.53 -5.50
N LEU A 47 -3.72 -7.24 -4.29
CA LEU A 47 -2.28 -7.17 -3.99
C LEU A 47 -1.62 -8.55 -4.02
N GLN A 48 -2.30 -9.61 -3.57
CA GLN A 48 -1.77 -10.97 -3.63
C GLN A 48 -1.51 -11.45 -5.07
N LYS A 49 -2.39 -11.10 -6.03
CA LYS A 49 -2.21 -11.41 -7.45
C LYS A 49 -0.95 -10.78 -8.04
N MET A 50 -0.52 -9.65 -7.52
CA MET A 50 0.69 -8.95 -7.96
C MET A 50 1.99 -9.64 -7.50
N GLY A 51 1.90 -10.60 -6.58
CA GLY A 51 3.03 -11.37 -6.07
C GLY A 51 4.09 -10.49 -5.42
N GLY A 52 5.37 -10.78 -5.67
CA GLY A 52 6.51 -10.03 -5.10
C GLY A 52 6.65 -8.57 -5.57
N ARG A 53 5.68 -8.04 -6.33
CA ARG A 53 5.61 -6.62 -6.70
C ARG A 53 4.73 -5.79 -5.78
N ALA A 54 4.04 -6.42 -4.84
CA ALA A 54 3.16 -5.75 -3.89
C ALA A 54 3.51 -6.13 -2.46
N GLU A 55 3.44 -5.17 -1.55
CA GLU A 55 3.63 -5.42 -0.12
C GLU A 55 2.76 -4.49 0.76
N TYR A 56 2.54 -4.94 2.00
CA TYR A 56 1.95 -4.14 3.06
C TYR A 56 3.05 -3.70 4.02
N VAL A 57 3.06 -2.42 4.36
CA VAL A 57 3.92 -1.86 5.39
C VAL A 57 3.02 -1.33 6.50
N LYS A 58 2.89 -2.11 7.58
CA LYS A 58 2.16 -1.67 8.77
C LYS A 58 3.10 -0.85 9.66
N ILE A 59 2.71 0.39 9.97
CA ILE A 59 3.48 1.22 10.88
C ILE A 59 3.22 0.81 12.34
N ALA A 60 4.20 1.07 13.22
CA ALA A 60 4.12 0.71 14.63
C ALA A 60 3.63 1.85 15.55
N GLY A 61 3.75 3.11 15.11
CA GLY A 61 3.46 4.30 15.93
C GLY A 61 2.10 4.94 15.63
N ASN A 62 1.45 5.50 16.66
CA ASN A 62 0.19 6.25 16.57
C ASN A 62 0.39 7.78 16.71
N GLY A 63 1.51 8.31 16.23
CA GLY A 63 1.78 9.75 16.26
C GLY A 63 1.04 10.48 15.15
N ALA A 64 0.76 11.78 15.35
CA ALA A 64 0.29 12.63 14.27
C ALA A 64 1.30 12.58 13.10
N ASN A 65 0.80 12.33 11.90
CA ASN A 65 1.57 12.19 10.66
C ASN A 65 2.59 11.03 10.63
N ALA A 66 2.45 10.02 11.51
CA ALA A 66 3.39 8.90 11.55
C ALA A 66 3.45 8.12 10.22
N LEU A 67 2.30 7.99 9.54
CA LEU A 67 2.22 7.34 8.23
C LEU A 67 2.86 8.20 7.14
N ASP A 68 2.55 9.49 7.11
CA ASP A 68 3.13 10.44 6.14
C ASP A 68 4.66 10.46 6.19
N PHE A 69 5.23 10.49 7.40
CA PHE A 69 6.69 10.44 7.58
C PHE A 69 7.29 9.10 7.14
N HIS A 70 6.55 8.01 7.29
CA HIS A 70 7.01 6.70 6.83
C HIS A 70 7.02 6.62 5.30
N ILE A 71 5.99 7.15 4.64
CA ILE A 71 5.90 7.26 3.19
C ILE A 71 7.02 8.15 2.65
N ALA A 72 7.28 9.30 3.28
CA ALA A 72 8.32 10.23 2.85
C ALA A 72 9.75 9.67 2.96
N PHE A 73 9.98 8.66 3.79
CA PHE A 73 11.29 8.03 3.99
C PHE A 73 11.56 6.83 3.05
N TYR A 74 10.54 6.33 2.35
CA TYR A 74 10.62 5.14 1.51
C TYR A 74 11.19 5.43 0.11
#